data_AF-A0AAV3Y6N5-F1
#
_entry.id   AF-A0AAV3Y6N5-F1
#
_cell.length_a   1.000
_cell.length_b   1.000
_cell.length_c   1.000
_cell.angle_alpha   90.00
_cell.angle_beta   90.00
_cell.angle_gamma   90.00
#
_symmetry.space_group_name_H-M   'P 1'
#
loop_
_entity.id
_entity.type
_entity.pdbx_description
1 polymer ?
#
loop_
_entity_poly.entity_id
_entity_poly.type
_entity_poly.pdbx_seq_one_letter_code
_entity_poly.pdbx_strand_id
1 'polypeptide(L)'
;MESLQHHEDVSSSIDATLMSYSNSCQSVNSTHLVPGTAAGHVIAGSSFVIIGLLYVIAAQHRYYFCLRTSTKFVSGVEIPFEVLSGRFKKWPLLAILKIYLGGSYLAMELITATFRKPGGNETPYWQHDIMAASFMISGFVDIFSVQHRKRNGKRMQLIPDGFEYVVFALAFGLQAMLLISHLHKRTPLDVRVHHFYALVAVCCFLVVLAEGMFRRHPLMPVMRGYFIMMQGTWLINLLIVLYHPGVEERVYDLYDDKSIALVSLMFVYHVILNMVLVLTINLFFVWVYSRQTYKIVPPLKNGHGLKGAWDCEVATKHRNENLLNDGDNEDNQSETFIDFDNQSENEFEMMEPTKIRKP
;
A
#
# COMPACT_ATOMS: atom_id res chain seq x y z
N MET A 1 50.29 58.27 -18.56
CA MET A 1 50.72 56.89 -18.25
C MET A 1 49.78 56.19 -17.27
N GLU A 2 49.02 56.91 -16.43
CA GLU A 2 48.05 56.31 -15.48
C GLU A 2 46.73 55.81 -16.10
N SER A 3 46.33 56.27 -17.30
CA SER A 3 45.04 55.86 -17.90
C SER A 3 45.06 54.49 -18.60
N LEU A 4 46.24 53.95 -18.91
CA LEU A 4 46.42 52.65 -19.55
C LEU A 4 46.44 51.51 -18.51
N GLN A 5 46.98 51.76 -17.32
CA GLN A 5 47.01 50.79 -16.22
C GLN A 5 45.60 50.45 -15.71
N HIS A 6 44.69 51.43 -15.66
CA HIS A 6 43.35 51.19 -15.16
C HIS A 6 42.50 50.30 -16.08
N HIS A 7 42.79 50.28 -17.38
CA HIS A 7 42.10 49.42 -18.35
C HIS A 7 42.60 47.97 -18.31
N GLU A 8 43.90 47.74 -18.07
CA GLU A 8 44.46 46.39 -17.91
C GLU A 8 44.00 45.73 -16.60
N ASP A 9 43.90 46.49 -15.51
CA ASP A 9 43.42 45.97 -14.22
C ASP A 9 41.95 45.55 -14.26
N VAL A 10 41.09 46.33 -14.95
CA VAL A 10 39.67 45.98 -15.10
C VAL A 10 39.49 44.75 -16.00
N SER A 11 40.24 44.64 -17.11
CA SER A 11 40.23 43.47 -17.99
C SER A 11 40.66 42.20 -17.26
N SER A 12 41.73 42.28 -16.46
CA SER A 12 42.25 41.13 -15.70
C SER A 12 41.27 40.67 -14.61
N SER A 13 40.53 41.59 -13.98
CA SER A 13 39.52 41.25 -12.97
C SER A 13 38.27 40.62 -13.59
N ILE A 14 37.87 41.06 -14.79
CA ILE A 14 36.73 40.49 -15.53
C ILE A 14 37.09 39.10 -16.04
N ASP A 15 38.31 38.90 -16.56
CA ASP A 15 38.79 37.58 -16.98
C ASP A 15 38.97 36.62 -15.80
N ALA A 16 39.43 37.09 -14.64
CA ALA A 16 39.50 36.29 -13.42
C ALA A 16 38.11 35.93 -12.88
N THR A 17 37.13 36.84 -13.00
CA THR A 17 35.74 36.61 -12.59
C THR A 17 35.04 35.67 -13.58
N LEU A 18 35.26 35.81 -14.88
CA LEU A 18 34.74 34.92 -15.92
C LEU A 18 35.42 33.55 -15.91
N MET A 19 36.71 33.46 -15.57
CA MET A 19 37.37 32.18 -15.29
C MET A 19 36.85 31.56 -13.99
N SER A 20 36.56 32.34 -12.94
CA SER A 20 35.89 31.83 -11.74
C SER A 20 34.46 31.35 -12.02
N TYR A 21 33.74 32.01 -12.93
CA TYR A 21 32.38 31.62 -13.35
C TYR A 21 32.41 30.40 -14.28
N SER A 22 33.35 30.35 -15.22
CA SER A 22 33.63 29.22 -16.13
C SER A 22 34.07 27.98 -15.35
N ASN A 23 34.96 28.15 -14.37
CA ASN A 23 35.41 27.07 -13.48
C ASN A 23 34.29 26.60 -12.55
N SER A 24 33.35 27.48 -12.16
CA SER A 24 32.13 27.09 -11.43
C SER A 24 31.12 26.34 -12.31
N CYS A 25 31.08 26.60 -13.62
CA CYS A 25 30.28 25.81 -14.57
C CYS A 25 30.96 24.50 -15.01
N GLN A 26 32.29 24.40 -14.97
CA GLN A 26 33.03 23.20 -15.36
C GLN A 26 33.38 22.26 -14.20
N SER A 27 33.17 22.66 -12.93
CA SER A 27 33.41 21.79 -11.77
C SER A 27 32.15 21.05 -11.26
N VAL A 28 31.00 21.16 -11.93
CA VAL A 28 29.83 20.30 -11.63
C VAL A 28 29.92 18.97 -12.37
N ASN A 29 31.13 18.41 -12.43
CA ASN A 29 31.35 16.97 -12.59
C ASN A 29 31.31 16.27 -11.21
N SER A 30 30.51 16.83 -10.29
CA SER A 30 30.02 16.06 -9.16
C SER A 30 29.01 15.08 -9.73
N THR A 31 29.46 13.85 -9.97
CA THR A 31 28.61 12.67 -9.89
C THR A 31 27.89 12.74 -8.54
N HIS A 32 26.77 13.46 -8.52
CA HIS A 32 25.89 13.57 -7.38
C HIS A 32 25.32 12.17 -7.21
N LEU A 33 26.06 11.32 -6.49
CA LEU A 33 25.73 9.93 -6.27
C LEU A 33 24.36 9.91 -5.59
N VAL A 34 23.36 9.48 -6.34
CA VAL A 34 22.04 9.15 -5.80
C VAL A 34 22.27 7.95 -4.88
N PRO A 35 22.00 8.09 -3.58
CA PRO A 35 22.26 7.07 -2.59
C PRO A 35 21.27 5.92 -2.80
N GLY A 36 21.74 4.72 -2.51
CA GLY A 36 21.05 3.49 -2.87
C GLY A 36 21.51 2.92 -4.21
N THR A 37 21.34 1.61 -4.36
CA THR A 37 21.69 0.89 -5.59
C THR A 37 20.48 0.85 -6.53
N ALA A 38 20.71 0.93 -7.84
CA ALA A 38 19.64 0.75 -8.82
C ALA A 38 18.94 -0.61 -8.64
N ALA A 39 19.72 -1.66 -8.35
CA ALA A 39 19.22 -3.00 -8.05
C ALA A 39 18.33 -3.03 -6.78
N GLY A 40 18.74 -2.34 -5.71
CA GLY A 40 17.94 -2.23 -4.50
C GLY A 40 16.60 -1.53 -4.72
N HIS A 41 16.57 -0.48 -5.54
CA HIS A 41 15.32 0.21 -5.90
C HIS A 41 14.38 -0.69 -6.71
N VAL A 42 14.91 -1.51 -7.64
CA VAL A 42 14.08 -2.49 -8.38
C VAL A 42 13.51 -3.54 -7.44
N ILE A 43 14.33 -4.12 -6.57
CA ILE A 43 13.91 -5.15 -5.61
C ILE A 43 12.85 -4.59 -4.66
N ALA A 44 13.11 -3.44 -4.04
CA ALA A 44 12.18 -2.80 -3.13
C ALA A 44 10.88 -2.40 -3.85
N GLY A 45 10.97 -1.79 -5.03
CA GLY A 45 9.81 -1.36 -5.81
C GLY A 45 8.91 -2.54 -6.18
N SER A 46 9.51 -3.59 -6.73
CA SER A 46 8.80 -4.83 -7.08
C SER A 46 8.17 -5.48 -5.85
N SER A 47 8.86 -5.47 -4.71
CA SER A 47 8.37 -6.03 -3.45
C SER A 47 7.10 -5.34 -2.97
N PHE A 48 7.08 -4.02 -2.97
CA PHE A 48 5.91 -3.22 -2.62
C PHE A 48 4.75 -3.43 -3.60
N VAL A 49 5.01 -3.52 -4.91
CA VAL A 49 3.96 -3.82 -5.90
C VAL A 49 3.32 -5.18 -5.61
N ILE A 50 4.14 -6.23 -5.42
CA ILE A 50 3.64 -7.59 -5.18
C ILE A 50 2.83 -7.64 -3.87
N ILE A 51 3.37 -7.13 -2.76
CA ILE A 51 2.67 -7.13 -1.46
C ILE A 51 1.38 -6.32 -1.55
N GLY A 52 1.41 -5.14 -2.17
CA GLY A 52 0.25 -4.27 -2.32
C GLY A 52 -0.88 -4.93 -3.12
N LEU A 53 -0.54 -5.53 -4.26
CA LEU A 53 -1.48 -6.30 -5.08
C LEU A 53 -2.10 -7.46 -4.30
N LEU A 54 -1.28 -8.22 -3.58
CA LEU A 54 -1.75 -9.32 -2.78
C LEU A 54 -2.73 -8.84 -1.68
N TYR A 55 -2.45 -7.71 -1.03
CA TYR A 55 -3.39 -7.13 -0.06
C TYR A 55 -4.74 -6.76 -0.70
N VAL A 56 -4.72 -6.11 -1.86
CA VAL A 56 -5.95 -5.75 -2.59
C VAL A 56 -6.76 -7.00 -2.95
N ILE A 57 -6.10 -8.00 -3.55
CA ILE A 57 -6.74 -9.24 -3.98
C ILE A 57 -7.32 -9.99 -2.78
N ALA A 58 -6.56 -10.15 -1.69
CA ALA A 58 -7.00 -10.85 -0.50
C ALA A 58 -8.17 -10.14 0.20
N ALA A 59 -8.11 -8.81 0.30
CA ALA A 59 -9.16 -8.01 0.92
C ALA A 59 -10.48 -8.10 0.15
N GLN A 60 -10.43 -7.92 -1.18
CA GLN A 60 -11.61 -8.01 -2.03
C GLN A 60 -12.19 -9.42 -2.08
N HIS A 61 -11.35 -10.44 -2.25
CA HIS A 61 -11.81 -11.84 -2.17
C HIS A 61 -12.52 -12.13 -0.86
N ARG A 62 -11.93 -11.72 0.28
CA ARG A 62 -12.52 -11.92 1.60
C ARG A 62 -13.84 -11.17 1.76
N TYR A 63 -13.93 -9.93 1.28
CA TYR A 63 -15.17 -9.15 1.30
C TYR A 63 -16.32 -9.89 0.57
N TYR A 64 -16.10 -10.30 -0.68
CA TYR A 64 -17.12 -11.00 -1.46
C TYR A 64 -17.43 -12.41 -0.90
N PHE A 65 -16.43 -13.09 -0.35
CA PHE A 65 -16.65 -14.35 0.37
C PHE A 65 -17.54 -14.16 1.60
N CYS A 66 -17.29 -13.13 2.41
CA CYS A 66 -18.12 -12.79 3.57
C CYS A 66 -19.55 -12.42 3.15
N LEU A 67 -19.70 -11.62 2.08
CA LEU A 67 -21.00 -11.25 1.54
C LEU A 67 -21.81 -12.48 1.10
N ARG A 68 -21.15 -13.46 0.47
CA ARG A 68 -21.80 -14.70 0.01
C ARG A 68 -22.17 -15.63 1.17
N THR A 69 -21.30 -15.76 2.15
CA THR A 69 -21.50 -16.66 3.30
C THR A 69 -22.33 -16.02 4.42
N SER A 70 -22.74 -14.76 4.26
CA SER A 70 -23.38 -13.96 5.30
C SER A 70 -22.58 -13.91 6.62
N THR A 71 -21.25 -13.93 6.51
CA THR A 71 -20.35 -13.84 7.66
C THR A 71 -19.83 -12.41 7.84
N LYS A 72 -19.48 -12.04 9.07
CA LYS A 72 -18.96 -10.71 9.37
C LYS A 72 -17.53 -10.55 8.82
N PHE A 73 -17.29 -9.47 8.07
CA PHE A 73 -15.95 -9.09 7.64
C PHE A 73 -15.13 -8.56 8.81
N VAL A 74 -13.90 -9.06 8.95
CA VAL A 74 -12.93 -8.55 9.91
C VAL A 74 -11.57 -8.52 9.23
N SER A 75 -10.98 -7.33 9.17
CA SER A 75 -9.64 -7.13 8.64
C SER A 75 -8.57 -7.64 9.59
N GLY A 76 -7.44 -8.03 8.99
CA GLY A 76 -6.20 -8.37 9.67
C GLY A 76 -5.02 -7.83 8.89
N VAL A 77 -3.89 -7.61 9.57
CA VAL A 77 -2.60 -7.37 8.87
C VAL A 77 -2.18 -8.60 8.08
N GLU A 78 -2.47 -9.80 8.58
CA GLU A 78 -2.46 -11.03 7.79
C GLU A 78 -3.88 -11.38 7.33
N ILE A 79 -4.11 -11.37 6.02
CA ILE A 79 -5.37 -11.83 5.42
C ILE A 79 -5.13 -13.20 4.80
N PRO A 80 -5.83 -14.26 5.26
CA PRO A 80 -5.62 -15.60 4.72
C PRO A 80 -6.00 -15.64 3.23
N PHE A 81 -5.07 -16.08 2.40
CA PHE A 81 -5.32 -16.34 0.99
C PHE A 81 -6.09 -17.64 0.83
N GLU A 82 -7.42 -17.54 0.82
CA GLU A 82 -8.30 -18.70 0.70
C GLU A 82 -8.34 -19.30 -0.71
N VAL A 83 -7.74 -18.62 -1.69
CA VAL A 83 -7.57 -19.12 -3.07
C VAL A 83 -6.58 -20.28 -3.12
N LEU A 84 -5.61 -20.35 -2.21
CA LEU A 84 -4.67 -21.49 -2.16
C LEU A 84 -5.35 -22.71 -1.55
N SER A 85 -5.23 -23.84 -2.24
CA SER A 85 -5.80 -25.12 -1.79
C SER A 85 -4.91 -25.84 -0.76
N GLY A 86 -5.54 -26.69 0.05
CA GLY A 86 -4.83 -27.61 0.96
C GLY A 86 -4.17 -26.94 2.18
N ARG A 87 -2.93 -27.37 2.48
CA ARG A 87 -2.20 -26.94 3.69
C ARG A 87 -1.76 -25.47 3.62
N PHE A 88 -1.58 -24.91 2.42
CA PHE A 88 -1.08 -23.56 2.20
C PHE A 88 -2.08 -22.46 2.61
N LYS A 89 -3.38 -22.75 2.63
CA LYS A 89 -4.43 -21.83 3.17
C LYS A 89 -4.13 -21.38 4.61
N LYS A 90 -3.38 -22.20 5.37
CA LYS A 90 -3.09 -21.95 6.79
C LYS A 90 -1.80 -21.14 7.00
N TRP A 91 -1.02 -20.85 5.96
CA TRP A 91 0.28 -20.18 6.10
C TRP A 91 0.12 -18.65 6.09
N PRO A 92 0.85 -17.92 6.95
CA PRO A 92 0.85 -16.45 6.92
C PRO A 92 1.72 -15.95 5.75
N LEU A 93 1.19 -16.06 4.53
CA LEU A 93 1.95 -15.80 3.30
C LEU A 93 2.44 -14.36 3.21
N LEU A 94 1.63 -13.37 3.62
CA LEU A 94 2.03 -11.97 3.53
C LEU A 94 3.16 -11.66 4.53
N ALA A 95 3.08 -12.19 5.75
CA ALA A 95 4.14 -12.07 6.73
C ALA A 95 5.46 -12.73 6.26
N ILE A 96 5.39 -13.95 5.71
CA ILE A 96 6.57 -14.64 5.15
C ILE A 96 7.18 -13.82 4.00
N LEU A 97 6.33 -13.27 3.13
CA LEU A 97 6.78 -12.46 2.00
C LEU A 97 7.46 -11.17 2.46
N LYS A 98 6.96 -10.49 3.50
CA LYS A 98 7.63 -9.33 4.11
C LYS A 98 9.04 -9.67 4.61
N ILE A 99 9.18 -10.79 5.33
CA ILE A 99 10.48 -11.24 5.86
C ILE A 99 11.42 -11.60 4.72
N TYR A 100 10.96 -12.37 3.73
CA TYR A 100 11.79 -12.82 2.62
C TYR A 100 12.26 -11.65 1.74
N LEU A 101 11.37 -10.72 1.41
CA LEU A 101 11.69 -9.58 0.55
C LEU A 101 12.56 -8.54 1.26
N GLY A 102 12.31 -8.28 2.54
CA GLY A 102 13.21 -7.44 3.33
C GLY A 102 14.59 -8.10 3.54
N GLY A 103 14.61 -9.41 3.79
CA GLY A 103 15.85 -10.16 3.95
C GLY A 103 16.68 -10.25 2.67
N SER A 104 16.03 -10.43 1.51
CA SER A 104 16.72 -10.43 0.22
C SER A 104 17.30 -9.07 -0.13
N TYR A 105 16.61 -7.98 0.21
CA TYR A 105 17.14 -6.61 0.09
C TYR A 105 18.41 -6.44 0.94
N LEU A 106 18.36 -6.77 2.23
CA LEU A 106 19.52 -6.66 3.13
C LEU A 106 20.70 -7.54 2.69
N ALA A 107 20.42 -8.76 2.24
CA ALA A 107 21.45 -9.66 1.74
C ALA A 107 22.13 -9.09 0.48
N MET A 108 21.36 -8.49 -0.42
CA MET A 108 21.89 -7.90 -1.65
C MET A 108 22.74 -6.65 -1.38
N GLU A 109 22.34 -5.79 -0.43
CA GLU A 109 23.17 -4.67 0.01
C GLU A 109 24.46 -5.15 0.70
N LEU A 110 24.38 -6.18 1.56
CA LEU A 110 25.56 -6.76 2.21
C LEU A 110 26.55 -7.34 1.19
N ILE A 111 26.06 -8.09 0.20
CA ILE A 111 26.89 -8.64 -0.88
C ILE A 111 27.54 -7.51 -1.67
N THR A 112 26.77 -6.48 -2.04
CA THR A 112 27.29 -5.33 -2.79
C THR A 112 28.36 -4.57 -1.99
N ALA A 113 28.20 -4.49 -0.67
CA ALA A 113 29.21 -3.91 0.23
C ALA A 113 30.52 -4.72 0.21
N THR A 114 30.47 -6.06 0.17
CA THR A 114 31.68 -6.90 0.12
C THR A 114 32.48 -6.78 -1.18
N PHE A 115 31.83 -6.46 -2.30
CA PHE A 115 32.48 -6.31 -3.61
C PHE A 115 32.93 -4.87 -3.90
N ARG A 116 32.73 -3.94 -2.97
CA ARG A 116 33.07 -2.52 -3.16
C ARG A 116 34.56 -2.26 -2.87
N LYS A 117 35.21 -1.49 -3.75
CA LYS A 117 36.61 -1.07 -3.56
C LYS A 117 36.71 -0.07 -2.39
N PRO A 118 37.71 -0.22 -1.49
CA PRO A 118 37.94 0.75 -0.43
C PRO A 118 38.31 2.13 -1.04
N GLY A 119 37.64 3.20 -0.59
CA GLY A 119 37.94 4.59 -0.98
C GLY A 119 36.99 5.25 -1.99
N GLY A 120 35.87 4.62 -2.38
CA GLY A 120 34.81 5.31 -3.14
C GLY A 120 34.02 6.28 -2.27
N ASN A 121 33.58 7.43 -2.79
CA ASN A 121 32.77 8.41 -2.05
C ASN A 121 31.48 7.75 -1.52
N GLU A 122 31.46 7.48 -0.22
CA GLU A 122 30.42 6.70 0.44
C GLU A 122 29.22 7.58 0.78
N THR A 123 28.07 7.35 0.15
CA THR A 123 26.80 7.73 0.77
C THR A 123 26.40 6.62 1.74
N PRO A 124 26.13 6.88 3.02
CA PRO A 124 25.77 5.84 3.97
C PRO A 124 24.43 5.16 3.62
N TYR A 125 24.45 3.87 3.32
CA TYR A 125 23.27 3.09 2.90
C TYR A 125 22.39 2.60 4.07
N TRP A 126 22.83 2.83 5.32
CA TRP A 126 22.16 2.35 6.54
C TRP A 126 20.70 2.80 6.66
N GLN A 127 20.32 3.90 6.01
CA GLN A 127 18.94 4.39 5.98
C GLN A 127 18.02 3.42 5.25
N HIS A 128 18.43 2.88 4.10
CA HIS A 128 17.61 1.90 3.39
C HIS A 128 17.61 0.54 4.09
N ASP A 129 18.73 0.17 4.73
CA ASP A 129 18.82 -1.05 5.52
C ASP A 129 17.84 -1.03 6.69
N ILE A 130 17.77 0.08 7.43
CA ILE A 130 16.85 0.17 8.57
C ILE A 130 15.38 0.26 8.12
N MET A 131 15.11 0.86 6.94
CA MET A 131 13.79 0.78 6.31
C MET A 131 13.40 -0.68 6.06
N ALA A 132 14.26 -1.46 5.38
CA ALA A 132 14.01 -2.87 5.10
C ALA A 132 13.86 -3.71 6.39
N ALA A 133 14.72 -3.48 7.38
CA ALA A 133 14.66 -4.15 8.68
C ALA A 133 13.33 -3.88 9.40
N SER A 134 12.80 -2.65 9.35
CA SER A 134 11.51 -2.33 9.97
C SER A 134 10.34 -3.14 9.38
N PHE A 135 10.33 -3.34 8.05
CA PHE A 135 9.34 -4.19 7.39
C PHE A 135 9.53 -5.68 7.73
N MET A 136 10.77 -6.16 7.85
CA MET A 136 11.03 -7.53 8.30
C MET A 136 10.51 -7.76 9.72
N ILE A 137 10.76 -6.83 10.65
CA ILE A 137 10.27 -6.89 12.03
C ILE A 137 8.73 -6.95 12.03
N SER A 138 8.06 -6.15 11.19
CA SER A 138 6.60 -6.23 11.05
C SER A 138 6.13 -7.62 10.62
N GLY A 139 6.83 -8.27 9.69
CA GLY A 139 6.54 -9.63 9.27
C GLY A 139 6.73 -10.68 10.39
N PHE A 140 7.76 -10.54 11.22
CA PHE A 140 7.92 -11.41 12.40
C PHE A 140 6.77 -11.23 13.39
N VAL A 141 6.37 -9.98 13.68
CA VAL A 141 5.23 -9.68 14.57
C VAL A 141 3.93 -10.27 14.02
N ASP A 142 3.71 -10.23 12.70
CA ASP A 142 2.56 -10.85 12.05
C ASP A 142 2.55 -12.38 12.25
N ILE A 143 3.70 -13.05 12.07
CA ILE A 143 3.83 -14.51 12.32
C ILE A 143 3.51 -14.84 13.78
N PHE A 144 4.11 -14.11 14.73
CA PHE A 144 3.86 -14.34 16.15
C PHE A 144 2.38 -14.14 16.50
N SER A 145 1.76 -13.09 15.96
CA SER A 145 0.35 -12.77 16.18
C SER A 145 -0.57 -13.88 15.64
N VAL A 146 -0.26 -14.43 14.46
CA VAL A 146 -1.03 -15.53 13.85
C VAL A 146 -0.84 -16.85 14.59
N GLN A 147 0.41 -17.20 14.97
CA GLN A 147 0.71 -18.44 15.69
C GLN A 147 0.10 -18.43 17.09
N HIS A 148 0.18 -17.29 17.78
CA HIS A 148 -0.38 -17.11 19.10
C HIS A 148 -1.91 -17.29 19.10
N ARG A 149 -2.61 -16.70 18.12
CA ARG A 149 -4.06 -16.82 17.94
C ARG A 149 -4.52 -18.26 17.66
N LYS A 150 -3.65 -19.09 17.05
CA LYS A 150 -3.95 -20.50 16.73
C LYS A 150 -3.70 -21.46 17.89
N ARG A 151 -2.64 -21.23 18.68
CA ARG A 151 -2.15 -22.20 19.66
C ARG A 151 -2.92 -22.17 20.99
N ASN A 152 -3.45 -21.00 21.35
CA ASN A 152 -3.97 -20.76 22.69
C ASN A 152 -5.46 -20.40 22.65
N GLY A 153 -6.35 -21.38 22.44
CA GLY A 153 -7.81 -21.17 22.59
C GLY A 153 -8.27 -20.54 23.94
N LYS A 154 -7.33 -20.28 24.86
CA LYS A 154 -7.43 -19.38 26.00
C LYS A 154 -6.41 -18.23 25.87
N ARG A 155 -6.89 -16.99 26.03
CA ARG A 155 -6.18 -15.69 26.02
C ARG A 155 -4.84 -15.68 26.77
N MET A 156 -3.76 -16.19 26.21
CA MET A 156 -2.42 -15.86 26.70
C MET A 156 -1.83 -14.74 25.85
N GLN A 157 -2.54 -13.61 25.67
CA GLN A 157 -2.15 -12.49 24.80
C GLN A 157 -0.74 -11.99 25.16
N LEU A 158 0.28 -12.61 24.57
CA LEU A 158 1.67 -12.15 24.64
C LEU A 158 1.79 -10.77 23.99
N ILE A 159 0.88 -10.48 23.07
CA ILE A 159 0.77 -9.27 22.28
C ILE A 159 -0.70 -8.82 22.32
N PRO A 160 -1.00 -7.56 22.67
CA PRO A 160 -2.36 -7.00 22.62
C PRO A 160 -2.93 -7.02 21.21
N ASP A 161 -4.25 -7.25 21.08
CA ASP A 161 -4.94 -7.26 19.81
C ASP A 161 -4.83 -5.89 19.11
N GLY A 162 -4.14 -5.82 17.97
CA GLY A 162 -3.93 -4.56 17.25
C GLY A 162 -2.49 -4.08 17.25
N PHE A 163 -1.63 -4.65 18.08
CA PHE A 163 -0.21 -4.32 18.08
C PHE A 163 0.44 -4.57 16.71
N GLU A 164 -0.03 -5.58 15.97
CA GLU A 164 0.41 -5.85 14.60
C GLU A 164 0.18 -4.65 13.67
N TYR A 165 -0.91 -3.90 13.85
CA TYR A 165 -1.19 -2.69 13.09
C TYR A 165 -0.26 -1.55 13.48
N VAL A 166 0.03 -1.39 14.77
CA VAL A 166 0.94 -0.35 15.26
C VAL A 166 2.35 -0.59 14.72
N VAL A 167 2.88 -1.81 14.82
CA VAL A 167 4.21 -2.13 14.30
C VAL A 167 4.26 -1.95 12.78
N PHE A 168 3.22 -2.37 12.07
CA PHE A 168 3.21 -2.22 10.61
C PHE A 168 3.08 -0.76 10.18
N ALA A 169 2.27 0.05 10.88
CA ALA A 169 2.21 1.49 10.67
C ALA A 169 3.59 2.11 10.95
N LEU A 170 4.22 1.81 12.08
CA LEU A 170 5.54 2.34 12.45
C LEU A 170 6.60 2.05 11.39
N ALA A 171 6.55 0.91 10.68
CA ALA A 171 7.45 0.65 9.55
C ALA A 171 7.32 1.74 8.46
N PHE A 172 6.09 2.11 8.06
CA PHE A 172 5.85 3.21 7.12
C PHE A 172 6.20 4.58 7.70
N GLY A 173 5.97 4.78 9.01
CA GLY A 173 6.35 6.03 9.69
C GLY A 173 7.86 6.25 9.73
N LEU A 174 8.62 5.22 10.06
CA LEU A 174 10.10 5.22 10.03
C LEU A 174 10.61 5.45 8.61
N GLN A 175 10.02 4.78 7.63
CA GLN A 175 10.34 4.99 6.22
C GLN A 175 10.11 6.46 5.81
N ALA A 176 8.94 7.05 6.11
CA ALA A 176 8.67 8.44 5.81
C ALA A 176 9.65 9.40 6.49
N MET A 177 9.95 9.17 7.78
CA MET A 177 10.92 9.97 8.53
C MET A 177 12.31 9.93 7.90
N LEU A 178 12.79 8.74 7.54
CA LEU A 178 14.10 8.57 6.91
C LEU A 178 14.14 9.21 5.53
N LEU A 179 13.08 9.05 4.73
CA LEU A 179 12.92 9.71 3.44
C LEU A 179 13.02 11.22 3.57
N ILE A 180 12.35 11.83 4.55
CA ILE A 180 12.43 13.29 4.77
C ILE A 180 13.83 13.71 5.24
N SER A 181 14.48 12.91 6.09
CA SER A 181 15.78 13.28 6.68
C SER A 181 16.97 13.23 5.71
N HIS A 182 16.92 12.42 4.65
CA HIS A 182 18.07 12.21 3.75
C HIS A 182 18.14 13.14 2.54
N LEU A 183 17.14 14.01 2.37
CA LEU A 183 17.03 14.94 1.25
C LEU A 183 17.97 16.16 1.33
N HIS A 184 18.73 16.30 2.42
CA HIS A 184 19.56 17.47 2.63
C HIS A 184 20.62 17.60 1.50
N LYS A 185 20.68 18.78 0.86
CA LYS A 185 21.58 19.10 -0.27
C LYS A 185 21.33 18.29 -1.56
N ARG A 186 20.12 17.77 -1.78
CA ARG A 186 19.72 17.12 -3.04
C ARG A 186 19.22 18.12 -4.09
N THR A 187 19.22 17.69 -5.36
CA THR A 187 18.72 18.52 -6.46
C THR A 187 17.21 18.70 -6.35
N PRO A 188 16.63 19.79 -6.90
CA PRO A 188 15.19 20.05 -6.82
C PRO A 188 14.31 18.90 -7.33
N LEU A 189 14.71 18.24 -8.42
CA LEU A 189 14.00 17.08 -8.96
C LEU A 189 14.05 15.87 -8.03
N ASP A 190 15.24 15.57 -7.48
CA ASP A 190 15.45 14.48 -6.52
C ASP A 190 14.62 14.69 -5.25
N VAL A 191 14.55 15.95 -4.79
CA VAL A 191 13.68 16.34 -3.67
C VAL A 191 12.21 16.10 -3.99
N ARG A 192 11.76 16.47 -5.20
CA ARG A 192 10.36 16.31 -5.60
C ARG A 192 9.92 14.85 -5.62
N VAL A 193 10.71 13.95 -6.21
CA VAL A 193 10.34 12.53 -6.34
C VAL A 193 10.26 11.84 -4.97
N HIS A 194 11.20 12.15 -4.08
CA HIS A 194 11.25 11.59 -2.73
C HIS A 194 10.17 12.17 -1.82
N HIS A 195 9.80 13.46 -1.97
CA HIS A 195 8.64 14.02 -1.26
C HIS A 195 7.33 13.32 -1.62
N PHE A 196 7.10 13.03 -2.89
CA PHE A 196 5.92 12.24 -3.29
C PHE A 196 5.95 10.84 -2.71
N TYR A 197 7.12 10.19 -2.69
CA TYR A 197 7.26 8.87 -2.07
C TYR A 197 6.97 8.91 -0.55
N ALA A 198 7.52 9.90 0.16
CA ALA A 198 7.26 10.13 1.57
C ALA A 198 5.77 10.42 1.86
N LEU A 199 5.11 11.20 1.01
CA LEU A 199 3.68 11.48 1.11
C LEU A 199 2.85 10.18 1.06
N VAL A 200 3.15 9.29 0.11
CA VAL A 200 2.45 7.99 0.01
C VAL A 200 2.73 7.12 1.24
N ALA A 201 3.96 7.12 1.76
CA ALA A 201 4.30 6.41 3.00
C ALA A 201 3.52 6.94 4.21
N VAL A 202 3.36 8.26 4.34
CA VAL A 202 2.52 8.89 5.39
C VAL A 202 1.05 8.49 5.23
N CYS A 203 0.50 8.52 4.02
CA CYS A 203 -0.86 8.05 3.76
C CYS A 203 -1.03 6.58 4.16
N CYS A 204 -0.04 5.74 3.86
CA CYS A 204 -0.04 4.33 4.25
C CYS A 204 0.00 4.16 5.77
N PHE A 205 0.86 4.91 6.47
CA PHE A 205 0.90 4.96 7.94
C PHE A 205 -0.47 5.28 8.53
N LEU A 206 -1.12 6.36 8.06
CA LEU A 206 -2.43 6.78 8.55
C LEU A 206 -3.51 5.72 8.27
N VAL A 207 -3.52 5.14 7.07
CA VAL A 207 -4.50 4.10 6.71
C VAL A 207 -4.32 2.83 7.53
N VAL A 208 -3.10 2.41 7.82
CA VAL A 208 -2.86 1.21 8.66
C VAL A 208 -3.32 1.46 10.10
N LEU A 209 -3.10 2.65 10.65
CA LEU A 209 -3.64 3.03 11.97
C LEU A 209 -5.17 3.07 11.96
N ALA A 210 -5.77 3.71 10.95
CA ALA A 210 -7.21 3.76 10.79
C ALA A 210 -7.80 2.36 10.63
N GLU A 211 -7.17 1.46 9.88
CA GLU A 211 -7.59 0.06 9.76
C GLU A 211 -7.55 -0.66 11.11
N GLY A 212 -6.53 -0.38 11.94
CA GLY A 212 -6.42 -0.93 13.29
C GLY A 212 -7.61 -0.57 14.18
N MET A 213 -8.19 0.63 13.99
CA MET A 213 -9.40 1.12 14.68
C MET A 213 -10.68 0.60 14.02
N PHE A 214 -10.76 0.62 12.69
CA PHE A 214 -11.95 0.30 11.90
C PHE A 214 -11.86 -1.05 11.20
N ARG A 215 -11.52 -2.11 11.95
CA ARG A 215 -11.24 -3.46 11.38
C ARG A 215 -12.42 -4.07 10.62
N ARG A 216 -13.65 -3.66 10.90
CA ARG A 216 -14.85 -4.18 10.22
C ARG A 216 -15.13 -3.53 8.87
N HIS A 217 -14.46 -2.41 8.56
CA HIS A 217 -14.70 -1.69 7.33
C HIS A 217 -13.90 -2.31 6.16
N PRO A 218 -14.56 -2.86 5.12
CA PRO A 218 -13.87 -3.61 4.06
C PRO A 218 -12.97 -2.75 3.16
N LEU A 219 -13.20 -1.44 3.12
CA LEU A 219 -12.37 -0.52 2.33
C LEU A 219 -10.97 -0.32 2.92
N MET A 220 -10.81 -0.44 4.24
CA MET A 220 -9.55 -0.13 4.92
C MET A 220 -8.37 -1.00 4.43
N PRO A 221 -8.45 -2.33 4.39
CA PRO A 221 -7.37 -3.16 3.84
C PRO A 221 -7.17 -2.99 2.33
N VAL A 222 -8.19 -2.55 1.59
CA VAL A 222 -8.06 -2.20 0.16
C VAL A 222 -7.25 -0.91 0.00
N MET A 223 -7.55 0.12 0.79
CA MET A 223 -6.78 1.37 0.82
C MET A 223 -5.33 1.11 1.24
N ARG A 224 -5.10 0.25 2.24
CA ARG A 224 -3.75 -0.17 2.63
C ARG A 224 -3.01 -0.79 1.44
N GLY A 225 -3.62 -1.79 0.78
CA GLY A 225 -3.03 -2.42 -0.39
C GLY A 225 -2.75 -1.43 -1.53
N TYR A 226 -3.67 -0.48 -1.76
CA TYR A 226 -3.52 0.60 -2.74
C TYR A 226 -2.28 1.47 -2.44
N PHE A 227 -2.13 2.00 -1.22
CA PHE A 227 -0.98 2.84 -0.89
C PHE A 227 0.35 2.09 -0.87
N ILE A 228 0.36 0.80 -0.49
CA ILE A 228 1.55 -0.06 -0.60
C ILE A 228 1.93 -0.26 -2.08
N MET A 229 0.96 -0.54 -2.95
CA MET A 229 1.19 -0.72 -4.38
C MET A 229 1.64 0.60 -5.05
N MET A 230 1.06 1.73 -4.64
CA MET A 230 1.43 3.07 -5.06
C MET A 230 2.89 3.38 -4.71
N GLN A 231 3.37 2.99 -3.51
CA GLN A 231 4.78 3.10 -3.15
C GLN A 231 5.67 2.31 -4.10
N GLY A 232 5.32 1.05 -4.39
CA GLY A 232 6.12 0.20 -5.27
C GLY A 232 6.21 0.72 -6.70
N THR A 233 5.06 1.08 -7.29
CA THR A 233 5.02 1.63 -8.65
C THR A 233 5.76 2.96 -8.74
N TRP A 234 5.61 3.84 -7.75
CA TRP A 234 6.33 5.11 -7.72
C TRP A 234 7.84 4.93 -7.53
N LEU A 235 8.28 3.96 -6.72
CA LEU A 235 9.71 3.71 -6.51
C LEU A 235 10.40 3.21 -7.80
N ILE A 236 9.69 2.41 -8.62
CA ILE A 236 10.16 2.01 -9.95
C ILE A 236 10.24 3.23 -10.88
N ASN A 237 9.26 4.13 -10.85
CA ASN A 237 9.30 5.36 -11.63
C ASN A 237 10.45 6.29 -11.20
N LEU A 238 10.68 6.41 -9.89
CA LEU A 238 11.79 7.17 -9.32
C LEU A 238 13.14 6.64 -9.84
N LEU A 239 13.31 5.32 -9.90
CA LEU A 239 14.49 4.71 -10.50
C LEU A 239 14.69 5.16 -11.96
N ILE A 240 13.62 5.15 -12.76
CA ILE A 240 13.68 5.56 -14.17
C ILE A 240 14.07 7.03 -14.29
N VAL A 241 13.51 7.90 -13.44
CA VAL A 241 13.74 9.35 -13.46
C VAL A 241 15.16 9.72 -13.00
N LEU A 242 15.71 9.02 -11.99
CA LEU A 242 17.00 9.39 -11.39
C LEU A 242 18.21 8.62 -11.94
N TYR A 243 18.03 7.38 -12.38
CA TYR A 243 19.15 6.52 -12.79
C TYR A 243 19.21 6.25 -14.30
N HIS A 244 18.18 6.62 -15.08
CA HIS A 244 18.13 6.47 -16.54
C HIS A 244 18.68 5.13 -17.04
N PRO A 245 18.16 3.98 -16.57
CA PRO A 245 18.75 2.69 -16.89
C PRO A 245 18.72 2.43 -18.40
N GLY A 246 19.90 2.29 -19.01
CA GLY A 246 20.05 1.94 -20.43
C GLY A 246 20.07 3.11 -21.42
N VAL A 247 20.17 4.37 -20.95
CA VAL A 247 20.33 5.55 -21.82
C VAL A 247 21.56 6.35 -21.35
N GLU A 248 22.46 6.69 -22.29
CA GLU A 248 23.67 7.48 -21.97
C GLU A 248 23.34 8.96 -21.70
N GLU A 249 22.29 9.49 -22.31
CA GLU A 249 21.85 10.87 -22.16
C GLU A 249 20.78 11.02 -21.05
N ARG A 250 20.94 12.04 -20.19
CA ARG A 250 19.95 12.37 -19.17
C ARG A 250 18.71 12.97 -19.82
N VAL A 251 17.62 12.22 -19.79
CA VAL A 251 16.30 12.65 -20.29
C VAL A 251 15.68 13.75 -19.42
N TYR A 252 16.06 13.81 -18.14
CA TYR A 252 15.52 14.77 -17.18
C TYR A 252 16.64 15.69 -16.68
N ASP A 253 16.41 17.00 -16.77
CA ASP A 253 17.27 17.98 -16.12
C ASP A 253 16.86 18.10 -14.64
N LEU A 254 17.85 17.97 -13.76
CA LEU A 254 17.65 17.94 -12.31
C LEU A 254 17.27 19.30 -11.72
N TYR A 255 17.50 20.39 -12.45
CA TYR A 255 17.24 21.76 -12.02
C TYR A 255 16.15 22.48 -12.83
N ASP A 256 15.71 21.89 -13.95
CA ASP A 256 14.69 22.50 -14.82
C ASP A 256 13.28 22.36 -14.23
N ASP A 257 12.58 23.49 -14.15
CA ASP A 257 11.21 23.56 -13.64
C ASP A 257 10.23 22.70 -14.48
N LYS A 258 10.48 22.54 -15.78
CA LYS A 258 9.62 21.69 -16.62
C LYS A 258 9.76 20.21 -16.25
N SER A 259 10.96 19.75 -15.94
CA SER A 259 11.20 18.38 -15.46
C SER A 259 10.50 18.13 -14.12
N ILE A 260 10.54 19.11 -13.21
CA ILE A 260 9.85 19.06 -11.91
C ILE A 260 8.32 19.03 -12.09
N ALA A 261 7.78 19.85 -12.99
CA ALA A 261 6.36 19.88 -13.30
C ALA A 261 5.89 18.56 -13.94
N LEU A 262 6.67 18.01 -14.87
CA LEU A 262 6.39 16.74 -15.53
C LEU A 262 6.35 15.58 -14.52
N VAL A 263 7.31 15.51 -13.59
CA VAL A 263 7.31 14.50 -12.51
C VAL A 263 6.06 14.62 -11.64
N SER A 264 5.62 15.85 -11.34
CA SER A 264 4.39 16.07 -10.57
C SER A 264 3.15 15.57 -11.32
N LEU A 265 3.10 15.79 -12.63
CA LEU A 265 2.04 15.25 -13.49
C LEU A 265 2.09 13.72 -13.55
N MET A 266 3.29 13.13 -13.70
CA MET A 266 3.48 11.67 -13.66
C MET A 266 2.97 11.05 -12.36
N PHE A 267 3.17 11.72 -11.23
CA PHE A 267 2.65 11.25 -9.94
C PHE A 267 1.12 11.16 -9.95
N VAL A 268 0.43 12.18 -10.49
CA VAL A 268 -1.05 12.16 -10.61
C VAL A 268 -1.50 11.01 -11.51
N TYR A 269 -0.82 10.77 -12.63
CA TYR A 269 -1.11 9.61 -13.48
C TYR A 269 -0.95 8.29 -12.72
N HIS A 270 0.07 8.15 -11.87
CA HIS A 270 0.23 6.96 -11.03
C HIS A 270 -0.94 6.78 -10.07
N VAL A 271 -1.45 7.87 -9.46
CA VAL A 271 -2.60 7.83 -8.55
C VAL A 271 -3.81 7.25 -9.28
N ILE A 272 -4.09 7.76 -10.48
CA ILE A 272 -5.22 7.36 -11.32
C ILE A 272 -5.05 5.91 -11.80
N LEU A 273 -3.87 5.54 -12.31
CA LEU A 273 -3.62 4.20 -12.85
C LEU A 273 -3.72 3.12 -11.78
N ASN A 274 -3.15 3.35 -10.59
CA ASN A 274 -3.31 2.42 -9.46
C ASN A 274 -4.78 2.33 -9.03
N MET A 275 -5.56 3.42 -9.12
CA MET A 275 -6.98 3.42 -8.76
C MET A 275 -7.79 2.60 -9.75
N VAL A 276 -7.56 2.81 -11.05
CA VAL A 276 -8.18 2.03 -12.13
C VAL A 276 -7.87 0.55 -11.95
N LEU A 277 -6.62 0.20 -11.64
CA LEU A 277 -6.22 -1.19 -11.40
C LEU A 277 -6.99 -1.82 -10.23
N VAL A 278 -7.09 -1.14 -9.08
CA VAL A 278 -7.88 -1.63 -7.92
C VAL A 278 -9.35 -1.80 -8.28
N LEU A 279 -9.92 -0.88 -9.07
CA LEU A 279 -11.29 -0.98 -9.56
C LEU A 279 -11.47 -2.15 -10.52
N THR A 280 -10.53 -2.38 -11.44
CA THR A 280 -10.56 -3.53 -12.35
C THR A 280 -10.53 -4.85 -11.59
N ILE A 281 -9.70 -4.97 -10.54
CA ILE A 281 -9.68 -6.16 -9.68
C ILE A 281 -11.03 -6.31 -8.95
N ASN A 282 -11.63 -5.20 -8.48
CA ASN A 282 -12.95 -5.24 -7.85
C ASN A 282 -14.03 -5.75 -8.81
N LEU A 283 -14.09 -5.21 -10.04
CA LEU A 283 -15.02 -5.63 -11.08
C LEU A 283 -14.82 -7.09 -11.47
N PHE A 284 -13.57 -7.56 -11.50
CA PHE A 284 -13.25 -8.96 -11.70
C PHE A 284 -13.89 -9.84 -10.61
N PHE A 285 -13.78 -9.46 -9.33
CA PHE A 285 -14.44 -10.21 -8.27
C PHE A 285 -15.97 -10.13 -8.31
N VAL A 286 -16.56 -8.96 -8.65
CA VAL A 286 -18.01 -8.87 -8.91
C VAL A 286 -18.42 -9.89 -9.96
N TRP A 287 -17.68 -9.96 -11.07
CA TRP A 287 -17.92 -10.92 -12.13
C TRP A 287 -17.76 -12.38 -11.65
N VAL A 288 -16.68 -12.73 -10.95
CA VAL A 288 -16.46 -14.09 -10.44
C VAL A 288 -17.57 -14.53 -9.47
N TYR A 289 -17.99 -13.67 -8.56
CA TYR A 289 -18.97 -14.01 -7.54
C TYR A 289 -20.42 -13.95 -8.05
N SER A 290 -20.76 -13.02 -8.97
CA SER A 290 -22.05 -13.03 -9.69
C SER A 290 -22.18 -14.23 -10.62
N ARG A 291 -21.06 -14.80 -11.07
CA ARG A 291 -21.07 -16.04 -11.85
C ARG A 291 -21.43 -17.29 -11.05
N GLN A 292 -21.28 -17.26 -9.73
CA GLN A 292 -21.56 -18.44 -8.91
C GLN A 292 -23.00 -18.49 -8.38
N THR A 293 -23.78 -17.42 -8.58
CA THR A 293 -25.21 -17.35 -8.27
C THR A 293 -26.12 -18.03 -9.29
N TYR A 294 -25.64 -18.41 -10.48
CA TYR A 294 -26.43 -19.10 -11.50
C TYR A 294 -26.27 -20.63 -11.52
N LYS A 295 -25.92 -21.28 -10.40
CA LYS A 295 -26.09 -22.74 -10.32
C LYS A 295 -27.59 -23.05 -10.33
N ILE A 296 -28.11 -23.27 -11.54
CA ILE A 296 -29.42 -23.83 -11.85
C ILE A 296 -29.63 -25.02 -10.92
N VAL A 297 -30.58 -24.91 -9.99
CA VAL A 297 -31.09 -26.07 -9.28
C VAL A 297 -31.74 -26.94 -10.36
N PRO A 298 -31.26 -28.17 -10.63
CA PRO A 298 -31.95 -29.04 -11.56
C PRO A 298 -33.37 -29.23 -11.04
N PRO A 299 -34.42 -29.09 -11.87
CA PRO A 299 -35.78 -29.29 -11.42
C PRO A 299 -35.87 -30.67 -10.77
N LEU A 300 -36.36 -30.71 -9.53
CA LEU A 300 -36.57 -31.96 -8.79
C LEU A 300 -37.38 -32.89 -9.68
N LYS A 301 -36.75 -33.98 -10.12
CA LYS A 301 -37.36 -34.99 -10.98
C LYS A 301 -38.22 -35.92 -10.13
N ASN A 302 -39.23 -35.38 -9.46
CA ASN A 302 -40.26 -36.17 -8.80
C ASN A 302 -41.56 -35.98 -9.58
N GLY A 303 -41.99 -37.09 -10.17
CA GLY A 303 -43.06 -37.14 -11.15
C GLY A 303 -44.44 -36.79 -10.61
N HIS A 304 -45.35 -36.71 -11.57
CA HIS A 304 -46.80 -36.53 -11.48
C HIS A 304 -47.29 -35.10 -11.29
N GLY A 305 -47.33 -34.41 -12.43
CA GLY A 305 -48.51 -33.67 -12.90
C GLY A 305 -48.93 -32.43 -12.12
N LEU A 306 -48.69 -31.26 -12.71
CA LEU A 306 -49.74 -30.34 -13.15
C LEU A 306 -49.13 -29.13 -13.86
N LYS A 307 -49.94 -28.58 -14.77
CA LYS A 307 -49.66 -27.48 -15.70
C LYS A 307 -49.11 -26.22 -15.02
N GLY A 308 -48.08 -25.65 -15.65
CA GLY A 308 -48.00 -24.22 -15.95
C GLY A 308 -47.76 -23.25 -14.80
N ALA A 309 -46.49 -22.95 -14.52
CA ALA A 309 -46.06 -21.66 -14.01
C ALA A 309 -44.56 -21.52 -14.30
N TRP A 310 -44.17 -20.53 -15.10
CA TRP A 310 -42.77 -20.12 -15.24
C TRP A 310 -42.42 -19.25 -14.05
N ASP A 311 -42.26 -19.85 -12.87
CA ASP A 311 -41.75 -19.12 -11.71
C ASP A 311 -40.23 -19.06 -11.80
N CYS A 312 -39.73 -17.93 -12.29
CA CYS A 312 -38.36 -17.52 -12.01
C CYS A 312 -38.26 -17.20 -10.52
N GLU A 313 -37.96 -18.22 -9.72
CA GLU A 313 -37.64 -18.04 -8.32
C GLU A 313 -36.24 -17.40 -8.22
N VAL A 314 -36.22 -16.07 -8.29
CA VAL A 314 -35.11 -15.26 -7.80
C VAL A 314 -34.99 -15.59 -6.32
N ALA A 315 -33.85 -16.12 -5.89
CA ALA A 315 -33.58 -16.41 -4.49
C ALA A 315 -33.62 -15.11 -3.65
N THR A 316 -34.83 -14.72 -3.22
CA THR A 316 -35.05 -13.68 -2.22
C THR A 316 -34.61 -14.23 -0.87
N LYS A 317 -33.44 -13.74 -0.46
CA LYS A 317 -32.86 -13.76 0.88
C LYS A 317 -33.92 -13.86 1.99
N HIS A 318 -33.91 -14.98 2.73
CA HIS A 318 -34.62 -15.15 4.01
C HIS A 318 -34.31 -13.98 4.96
N ARG A 319 -35.27 -13.07 5.11
CA ARG A 319 -35.40 -12.17 6.26
C ARG A 319 -36.44 -12.82 7.15
N ASN A 320 -36.00 -13.65 8.09
CA ASN A 320 -36.92 -14.32 9.01
C ASN A 320 -37.65 -13.30 9.88
N GLU A 321 -38.94 -13.24 9.63
CA GLU A 321 -40.01 -13.17 10.62
C GLU A 321 -39.62 -13.90 11.90
N ASN A 322 -39.52 -13.15 12.99
CA ASN A 322 -39.59 -13.63 14.36
C ASN A 322 -39.90 -12.42 15.26
N LEU A 323 -41.06 -11.81 15.07
CA LEU A 323 -41.66 -10.86 16.02
C LEU A 323 -43.17 -10.88 15.84
N LEU A 324 -43.81 -12.00 16.18
CA LEU A 324 -45.20 -12.07 16.65
C LEU A 324 -45.41 -13.41 17.36
N ASN A 325 -45.10 -13.50 18.65
CA ASN A 325 -46.08 -13.92 19.66
C ASN A 325 -45.57 -13.70 21.10
N ASP A 326 -46.47 -13.13 21.89
CA ASP A 326 -46.34 -12.63 23.26
C ASP A 326 -46.17 -13.72 24.34
N GLY A 327 -45.74 -13.28 25.54
CA GLY A 327 -46.06 -13.97 26.80
C GLY A 327 -45.04 -13.82 27.93
N ASP A 328 -45.16 -12.72 28.68
CA ASP A 328 -44.99 -12.54 30.15
C ASP A 328 -43.98 -13.40 30.93
N ASN A 329 -42.99 -12.74 31.55
CA ASN A 329 -42.79 -12.82 33.02
C ASN A 329 -41.78 -11.78 33.54
N GLU A 330 -42.13 -11.24 34.71
CA GLU A 330 -41.50 -10.14 35.45
C GLU A 330 -40.16 -10.51 36.14
N ASP A 331 -39.42 -9.44 36.48
CA ASP A 331 -38.43 -9.27 37.55
C ASP A 331 -37.06 -10.01 37.50
N ASN A 332 -35.98 -9.28 37.22
CA ASN A 332 -35.12 -8.69 38.27
C ASN A 332 -33.88 -7.94 37.73
N GLN A 333 -33.78 -6.67 38.15
CA GLN A 333 -32.60 -5.85 38.50
C GLN A 333 -31.25 -5.97 37.76
N SER A 334 -31.02 -4.88 37.02
CA SER A 334 -29.78 -4.16 36.68
C SER A 334 -28.52 -4.31 37.55
N GLU A 335 -27.39 -4.56 36.88
CA GLU A 335 -26.16 -3.75 37.04
C GLU A 335 -25.56 -3.47 35.66
N THR A 336 -25.41 -2.17 35.36
CA THR A 336 -25.05 -1.60 34.06
C THR A 336 -23.54 -1.37 33.95
N PHE A 337 -22.91 -1.92 32.91
CA PHE A 337 -21.62 -1.45 32.39
C PHE A 337 -21.88 -0.81 31.02
N ILE A 338 -21.60 0.49 30.90
CA ILE A 338 -21.91 1.31 29.72
C ILE A 338 -20.88 1.01 28.62
N ASP A 339 -21.34 0.44 27.51
CA ASP A 339 -20.56 0.24 26.29
C ASP A 339 -20.80 1.43 25.34
N PHE A 340 -19.74 2.23 25.13
CA PHE A 340 -19.72 3.41 24.26
C PHE A 340 -19.46 2.96 22.82
N ASP A 341 -20.45 2.41 22.12
CA ASP A 341 -20.27 2.08 20.69
C ASP A 341 -21.56 2.16 19.84
N ASN A 342 -22.66 2.70 20.39
CA ASN A 342 -23.98 2.60 19.75
C ASN A 342 -24.56 3.91 19.20
N GLN A 343 -23.73 4.91 18.89
CA GLN A 343 -24.21 6.23 18.46
C GLN A 343 -23.91 6.63 17.01
N SER A 344 -23.52 5.70 16.13
CA SER A 344 -23.31 6.01 14.70
C SER A 344 -24.13 5.16 13.72
N GLU A 345 -25.16 4.43 14.15
CA GLU A 345 -25.97 3.56 13.27
C GLU A 345 -27.28 4.19 12.73
N ASN A 346 -27.57 5.47 12.97
CA ASN A 346 -28.85 6.08 12.58
C ASN A 346 -28.86 7.00 11.35
N GLU A 347 -27.87 6.94 10.45
CA GLU A 347 -27.82 7.88 9.30
C GLU A 347 -27.62 7.25 7.91
N PHE A 348 -27.96 5.96 7.73
CA PHE A 348 -27.97 5.33 6.40
C PHE A 348 -29.31 4.63 6.11
N GLU A 349 -30.39 5.41 6.02
CA GLU A 349 -31.59 4.99 5.30
C GLU A 349 -31.28 4.97 3.79
N MET A 350 -31.18 3.77 3.22
CA MET A 350 -31.08 3.58 1.77
C MET A 350 -32.41 3.92 1.10
N MET A 351 -32.33 4.86 0.16
CA MET A 351 -33.39 5.28 -0.76
C MET A 351 -33.89 4.10 -1.62
N GLU A 352 -35.21 3.90 -1.65
CA GLU A 352 -35.92 2.85 -2.37
C GLU A 352 -35.82 3.02 -3.91
N PRO A 353 -35.59 1.96 -4.72
CA PRO A 353 -35.52 2.12 -6.17
C PRO A 353 -36.92 2.25 -6.79
N THR A 354 -37.17 3.42 -7.39
CA THR A 354 -38.37 3.76 -8.15
C THR A 354 -38.53 2.83 -9.36
N LYS A 355 -39.70 2.17 -9.47
CA LYS A 355 -40.07 1.32 -10.61
C LYS A 355 -40.23 2.17 -11.87
N ILE A 356 -39.32 2.01 -12.85
CA ILE A 356 -39.48 2.56 -14.20
C ILE A 356 -40.46 1.69 -14.98
N ARG A 357 -41.61 2.27 -15.34
CA ARG A 357 -42.60 1.69 -16.26
C ARG A 357 -42.14 1.98 -17.70
N LYS A 358 -41.87 0.95 -18.50
CA LYS A 358 -41.57 1.08 -19.93
C LYS A 358 -42.84 1.49 -20.69
N PRO A 359 -42.77 2.40 -21.68
CA PRO A 359 -43.71 2.42 -22.79
C PRO A 359 -43.47 1.23 -23.75
#